data_AF-A0A9W8KVT3-F1
#
_entry.id   AF-A0A9W8KVT3-F1
#
_cell.length_a   1.000
_cell.length_b   1.000
_cell.length_c   1.000
_cell.angle_alpha   90.00
_cell.angle_beta   90.00
_cell.angle_gamma   90.00
#
_symmetry.space_group_name_H-M   'P 1'
#
loop_
_entity.id
_entity.type
_entity.pdbx_description
1 polymer ?
#
loop_
_entity_poly.entity_id
_entity_poly.type
_entity_poly.pdbx_seq_one_letter_code
_entity_poly.pdbx_strand_id
1 'polypeptide(L)'
;MAPRQRTTNNSSSTAANGSSHQSGQTTMSGAIASTQQTPKGPRTQAKHSQFDFNSMSVQMLRKYRQTFKLSVKARSSKEDLVMAITRHFSNYMVDEVDTIARFLYTVHSNKEGKPSFSLI
;
A
#
# COMPACT_ATOMS: atom_id res chain seq x y z
N MET A 1 19.82 -10.14 57.79
CA MET A 1 19.22 -10.63 56.53
C MET A 1 19.81 -9.81 55.39
N ALA A 2 20.54 -10.42 54.47
CA ALA A 2 21.22 -9.76 53.35
C ALA A 2 20.51 -10.09 52.02
N PRO A 3 20.37 -9.15 51.06
CA PRO A 3 19.87 -9.47 49.72
C PRO A 3 20.97 -9.96 48.78
N ARG A 4 20.73 -11.10 48.09
CA ARG A 4 21.58 -11.68 47.05
C ARG A 4 21.31 -11.05 45.67
N GLN A 5 22.37 -11.00 44.86
CA GLN A 5 22.49 -10.27 43.59
C GLN A 5 21.99 -11.05 42.34
N ARG A 6 21.55 -10.28 41.33
CA ARG A 6 21.88 -10.27 39.88
C ARG A 6 22.02 -11.61 39.12
N THR A 7 21.40 -11.73 37.94
CA THR A 7 22.07 -11.94 36.62
C THR A 7 21.09 -11.80 35.44
N THR A 8 21.62 -11.18 34.39
CA THR A 8 21.11 -10.84 33.04
C THR A 8 20.86 -12.08 32.16
N ASN A 9 20.19 -11.93 31.01
CA ASN A 9 20.82 -12.25 29.72
C ASN A 9 20.00 -11.72 28.52
N ASN A 10 20.72 -10.94 27.72
CA ASN A 10 20.41 -10.36 26.43
C ASN A 10 21.15 -11.21 25.39
N SER A 11 20.49 -11.65 24.32
CA SER A 11 21.14 -12.35 23.21
C SER A 11 20.71 -11.71 21.90
N SER A 12 21.63 -10.94 21.32
CA SER A 12 21.57 -10.38 19.98
C SER A 12 22.65 -11.01 19.09
N SER A 13 22.36 -11.09 17.79
CA SER A 13 23.26 -11.38 16.64
C SER A 13 23.73 -12.84 16.50
N THR A 14 23.85 -13.46 15.32
CA THR A 14 24.53 -13.02 14.09
C THR A 14 24.07 -13.78 12.83
N ALA A 15 24.37 -13.19 11.67
CA ALA A 15 24.13 -13.66 10.30
C ALA A 15 25.14 -14.71 9.78
N ALA A 16 24.78 -15.42 8.69
CA ALA A 16 25.62 -15.95 7.59
C ALA A 16 24.67 -16.66 6.59
N ASN A 17 24.43 -16.22 5.35
CA ASN A 17 25.26 -16.08 4.13
C ASN A 17 25.76 -17.40 3.51
N GLY A 18 25.43 -17.59 2.22
CA GLY A 18 26.16 -18.45 1.28
C GLY A 18 25.36 -19.58 0.62
N SER A 19 25.08 -19.47 -0.68
CA SER A 19 25.62 -20.41 -1.69
C SER A 19 25.09 -20.10 -3.09
N SER A 20 26.01 -19.71 -3.95
CA SER A 20 25.94 -19.57 -5.40
C SER A 20 26.03 -20.93 -6.10
N HIS A 21 25.26 -21.14 -7.19
CA HIS A 21 25.60 -22.12 -8.23
C HIS A 21 25.32 -21.56 -9.62
N GLN A 22 26.31 -21.76 -10.48
CA GLN A 22 26.48 -21.33 -11.86
C GLN A 22 26.26 -22.53 -12.79
N SER A 23 25.97 -22.25 -14.07
CA SER A 23 26.26 -23.07 -15.26
C SER A 23 25.08 -23.79 -15.94
N GLY A 24 25.08 -23.71 -17.28
CA GLY A 24 24.26 -24.57 -18.14
C GLY A 24 23.73 -23.89 -19.39
N GLN A 25 24.58 -23.73 -20.41
CA GLN A 25 24.25 -23.26 -21.75
C GLN A 25 23.70 -24.45 -22.57
N THR A 26 22.49 -24.33 -23.15
CA THR A 26 22.05 -25.22 -24.25
C THR A 26 21.26 -24.44 -25.29
N THR A 27 21.81 -24.43 -26.48
CA THR A 27 21.29 -23.97 -27.77
C THR A 27 20.03 -24.73 -28.20
N MET A 28 19.02 -24.04 -28.74
CA MET A 28 18.30 -24.46 -29.95
C MET A 28 17.48 -23.30 -30.52
N SER A 29 17.78 -22.97 -31.77
CA SER A 29 17.10 -22.01 -32.63
C SER A 29 15.65 -22.41 -32.92
N GLY A 30 14.75 -21.44 -32.84
CA GLY A 30 13.38 -21.54 -33.32
C GLY A 30 12.87 -20.15 -33.65
N ALA A 31 13.19 -19.68 -34.86
CA ALA A 31 12.70 -18.41 -35.38
C ALA A 31 11.20 -18.53 -35.69
N ILE A 32 10.36 -17.90 -34.87
CA ILE A 32 9.05 -17.42 -35.32
C ILE A 32 9.10 -15.89 -35.38
N ALA A 33 9.44 -15.40 -36.57
CA ALA A 33 9.28 -14.01 -36.91
C ALA A 33 7.78 -13.70 -37.06
N SER A 34 7.18 -13.16 -36.00
CA SER A 34 5.87 -12.51 -36.08
C SER A 34 6.08 -11.01 -36.17
N THR A 35 6.08 -10.53 -37.40
CA THR A 35 6.01 -9.13 -37.81
C THR A 35 4.83 -8.43 -37.14
N GLN A 36 5.17 -7.47 -36.26
CA GLN A 36 4.68 -6.09 -36.29
C GLN A 36 3.15 -5.88 -36.25
N GLN A 37 2.62 -5.52 -35.08
CA GLN A 37 1.63 -4.43 -34.99
C GLN A 37 1.92 -3.58 -33.74
N THR A 38 2.53 -2.42 -33.99
CA THR A 38 2.50 -1.30 -33.05
C THR A 38 1.25 -0.48 -33.35
N PRO A 39 0.28 -0.35 -32.44
CA PRO A 39 -0.64 0.77 -32.51
C PRO A 39 0.09 1.99 -31.92
N LYS A 40 0.81 2.70 -32.80
CA LYS A 40 1.17 4.11 -32.62
C LYS A 40 -0.07 4.96 -32.90
N GLY A 41 -1.09 4.83 -32.05
CA GLY A 41 -2.07 5.89 -31.86
C GLY A 41 -1.56 6.84 -30.79
N PRO A 42 -1.94 8.13 -30.79
CA PRO A 42 -1.75 8.98 -29.63
C PRO A 42 -2.59 8.38 -28.50
N ARG A 43 -1.97 7.49 -27.71
CA ARG A 43 -2.44 7.19 -26.36
C ARG A 43 -2.28 8.52 -25.65
N THR A 44 -3.36 9.30 -25.60
CA THR A 44 -3.61 10.17 -24.45
C THR A 44 -3.53 9.24 -23.25
N GLN A 45 -2.32 9.03 -22.74
CA GLN A 45 -2.12 8.61 -21.38
C GLN A 45 -2.82 9.71 -20.61
N ALA A 46 -4.07 9.45 -20.23
CA ALA A 46 -4.76 10.29 -19.27
C ALA A 46 -3.74 10.45 -18.16
N LYS A 47 -3.23 11.67 -17.97
CA LYS A 47 -2.30 11.95 -16.89
C LYS A 47 -3.08 11.54 -15.65
N HIS A 48 -2.76 10.38 -15.09
CA HIS A 48 -3.35 9.97 -13.84
C HIS A 48 -2.90 11.05 -12.86
N SER A 49 -3.80 11.97 -12.55
CA SER A 49 -3.53 13.07 -11.63
C SER A 49 -3.14 12.42 -10.32
N GLN A 50 -1.84 12.41 -10.03
CA GLN A 50 -1.34 11.86 -8.79
C GLN A 50 -2.00 12.64 -7.66
N PHE A 51 -2.66 11.92 -6.77
CA PHE A 51 -3.45 12.54 -5.72
C PHE A 51 -2.52 13.16 -4.67
N ASP A 52 -2.61 14.48 -4.48
CA ASP A 52 -1.75 15.22 -3.53
C ASP A 52 -2.37 15.27 -2.12
N PHE A 53 -1.82 14.46 -1.23
CA PHE A 53 -2.19 14.42 0.18
C PHE A 53 -1.75 15.65 0.98
N ASN A 54 -0.80 16.46 0.48
CA ASN A 54 -0.34 17.65 1.20
C ASN A 54 -1.40 18.77 1.20
N SER A 55 -2.28 18.80 0.20
CA SER A 55 -3.42 19.72 0.17
C SER A 55 -4.46 19.47 1.27
N MET A 56 -4.47 18.29 1.90
CA MET A 56 -5.48 17.93 2.90
C MET A 56 -5.17 18.42 4.31
N SER A 57 -6.23 18.60 5.10
CA SER A 57 -6.12 18.94 6.52
C SER A 57 -5.57 17.77 7.35
N VAL A 58 -4.85 18.08 8.43
CA VAL A 58 -4.29 17.08 9.34
C VAL A 58 -5.37 16.15 9.90
N GLN A 59 -6.60 16.64 10.08
CA GLN A 59 -7.71 15.83 10.57
C GLN A 59 -8.17 14.77 9.57
N MET A 60 -8.20 15.10 8.26
CA MET A 60 -8.51 14.11 7.23
C MET A 60 -7.41 13.06 7.10
N LEU A 61 -6.14 13.47 7.20
CA LEU A 61 -5.01 12.54 7.22
C LEU A 61 -5.07 11.59 8.43
N ARG A 62 -5.44 12.09 9.61
CA ARG A 62 -5.66 11.27 10.81
C ARG A 62 -6.85 10.31 10.67
N LYS A 63 -7.95 10.75 10.05
CA LYS A 63 -9.08 9.87 9.72
C LYS A 63 -8.65 8.75 8.80
N TYR A 64 -7.93 9.05 7.71
CA TYR A 64 -7.39 8.03 6.81
C TYR A 64 -6.52 7.02 7.56
N ARG A 65 -5.57 7.50 8.39
CA ARG A 65 -4.74 6.65 9.24
C ARG A 65 -5.59 5.72 10.11
N GLN A 66 -6.66 6.22 10.73
CA GLN A 66 -7.51 5.44 11.61
C GLN A 66 -8.31 4.38 10.85
N THR A 67 -8.93 4.75 9.72
CA THR A 67 -9.75 3.86 8.89
C THR A 67 -8.94 2.67 8.36
N PHE A 68 -7.73 2.93 7.90
CA PHE A 68 -6.84 1.90 7.35
C PHE A 68 -5.84 1.34 8.38
N LYS A 69 -5.97 1.75 9.65
CA LYS A 69 -5.12 1.29 10.77
C LYS A 69 -3.61 1.39 10.48
N LEU A 70 -3.18 2.49 9.84
CA LEU A 70 -1.76 2.71 9.49
C LEU A 70 -0.92 2.83 10.77
N SER A 71 0.18 2.06 10.81
CA SER A 71 1.19 2.14 11.87
C SER A 71 2.03 3.40 11.71
N VAL A 72 1.57 4.49 12.32
CA VAL A 72 2.23 5.81 12.36
C VAL A 72 2.18 6.31 13.81
N LYS A 73 3.24 7.00 14.26
CA LYS A 73 3.38 7.45 15.66
C LYS A 73 2.23 8.40 16.05
N ALA A 74 1.73 8.29 17.29
CA ALA A 74 0.53 8.99 17.75
C ALA A 74 0.61 10.53 17.72
N ARG A 75 1.81 11.09 17.59
CA ARG A 75 2.08 12.54 17.47
C ARG A 75 2.95 12.87 16.24
N SER A 76 2.74 12.13 15.17
CA SER A 76 3.42 12.37 13.89
C SER A 76 3.08 13.72 13.29
N SER A 77 4.05 14.31 12.58
CA SER A 77 3.88 15.55 11.83
C SER A 77 2.92 15.35 10.64
N LYS A 78 2.50 16.45 10.02
CA LYS A 78 1.72 16.39 8.77
C LYS A 78 2.49 15.66 7.67
N GLU A 79 3.78 15.93 7.57
CA GLU A 79 4.68 15.34 6.56
C GLU A 79 4.79 13.82 6.75
N ASP A 80 4.98 13.35 7.98
CA ASP A 80 5.01 11.91 8.31
C ASP A 80 3.71 11.22 7.90
N LEU A 81 2.56 11.86 8.18
CA LEU A 81 1.25 11.33 7.81
C LEU A 81 1.11 11.25 6.29
N VAL A 82 1.45 12.33 5.57
CA VAL A 82 1.40 12.37 4.11
C VAL A 82 2.27 11.27 3.50
N MET A 83 3.50 11.11 3.96
CA MET A 83 4.42 10.10 3.44
C MET A 83 3.88 8.68 3.67
N ALA A 84 3.42 8.37 4.88
CA ALA A 84 2.85 7.07 5.21
C ALA A 84 1.59 6.76 4.39
N ILE A 85 0.71 7.75 4.23
CA ILE A 85 -0.53 7.60 3.47
C ILE A 85 -0.26 7.43 1.98
N THR A 86 0.65 8.22 1.42
CA THR A 86 1.02 8.12 -0.01
C THR A 86 1.56 6.73 -0.34
N ARG A 87 2.42 6.20 0.54
CA ARG A 87 2.94 4.83 0.41
C ARG A 87 1.84 3.78 0.51
N HIS A 88 0.93 3.92 1.49
CA HIS A 88 -0.19 2.99 1.64
C HIS A 88 -1.12 3.03 0.41
N PHE A 89 -1.53 4.22 -0.01
CA PHE A 89 -2.45 4.44 -1.13
C PHE A 89 -1.93 3.82 -2.43
N SER A 90 -0.64 3.97 -2.72
CA SER A 90 -0.01 3.42 -3.94
C SER A 90 -0.03 1.89 -3.99
N ASN A 91 -0.08 1.23 -2.82
CA ASN A 91 -0.04 -0.23 -2.70
C ASN A 91 -1.39 -0.82 -2.31
N TYR A 92 -2.40 0.01 -2.04
CA TYR A 92 -3.69 -0.45 -1.56
C TYR A 92 -4.50 -1.01 -2.73
N MET A 93 -4.81 -2.31 -2.66
CA MET A 93 -5.68 -2.95 -3.63
C MET A 93 -7.15 -2.76 -3.23
N VAL A 94 -7.97 -2.43 -4.22
CA VAL A 94 -9.40 -2.19 -4.05
C VAL A 94 -10.16 -3.30 -4.77
N ASP A 95 -11.17 -3.88 -4.10
CA ASP A 95 -12.19 -4.68 -4.79
C ASP A 95 -13.15 -3.72 -5.49
N GLU A 96 -13.00 -3.57 -6.80
CA GLU A 96 -13.76 -2.59 -7.58
C GLU A 96 -15.26 -2.85 -7.53
N VAL A 97 -15.68 -4.13 -7.58
CA VAL A 97 -17.10 -4.49 -7.62
C VAL A 97 -17.77 -4.10 -6.31
N ASP A 98 -17.19 -4.53 -5.19
CA ASP A 98 -17.72 -4.22 -3.86
C ASP A 98 -17.66 -2.70 -3.58
N THR A 99 -16.58 -2.04 -4.00
CA THR A 99 -16.40 -0.60 -3.77
C THR A 99 -17.41 0.23 -4.55
N ILE A 100 -17.63 -0.07 -5.83
CA ILE A 100 -18.61 0.63 -6.66
C ILE A 100 -20.03 0.35 -6.15
N ALA A 101 -20.36 -0.91 -5.84
CA ALA A 101 -21.67 -1.27 -5.31
C ALA A 101 -21.97 -0.55 -3.99
N ARG A 102 -21.00 -0.53 -3.06
CA ARG A 102 -21.13 0.18 -1.79
C ARG A 102 -21.27 1.69 -1.97
N PHE A 103 -20.53 2.29 -2.91
CA PHE A 103 -20.66 3.71 -3.23
C PHE A 103 -22.07 4.03 -3.74
N LEU A 104 -22.57 3.30 -4.74
CA LEU A 104 -23.90 3.53 -5.31
C LEU A 104 -25.01 3.37 -4.27
N TYR A 105 -24.91 2.32 -3.44
CA TYR A 105 -25.84 2.12 -2.33
C TYR A 105 -25.80 3.30 -1.36
N THR A 106 -24.61 3.70 -0.90
CA THR A 106 -24.46 4.81 0.06
C THR A 106 -25.04 6.11 -0.49
N VAL A 107 -24.74 6.46 -1.74
CA VAL A 107 -25.22 7.71 -2.35
C VAL A 107 -26.74 7.70 -2.52
N HIS A 108 -27.33 6.57 -2.90
CA HIS A 108 -28.78 6.46 -3.09
C HIS A 108 -29.54 6.40 -1.75
N SER A 109 -29.05 5.65 -0.77
CA SER A 109 -29.67 5.51 0.56
C SER A 109 -29.56 6.77 1.41
N ASN A 110 -28.54 7.60 1.20
CA ASN A 110 -28.41 8.89 1.88
C ASN A 110 -29.49 9.91 1.45
N LYS A 111 -30.21 9.69 0.34
CA LYS A 111 -31.37 10.50 -0.05
C LYS A 111 -32.59 10.23 0.84
N GLU A 112 -32.63 9.06 1.48
CA GLU A 112 -33.71 8.62 2.38
C GLU A 112 -33.42 8.97 3.87
N GLY A 113 -32.40 9.78 4.15
CA GLY A 113 -32.15 10.36 5.48
C GLY A 113 -31.65 9.41 6.57
N LYS A 114 -31.27 8.17 6.24
CA LYS A 114 -30.79 7.19 7.24
C LYS A 114 -29.41 6.65 6.86
N PRO A 115 -28.32 7.10 7.51
CA PRO A 115 -27.02 6.47 7.33
C PRO A 115 -27.01 5.11 8.03
N SER A 116 -27.30 4.02 7.30
CA SER A 116 -27.11 2.65 7.80
C SER A 116 -25.69 2.16 7.46
N PHE A 117 -24.71 2.63 8.23
CA PHE A 117 -23.40 1.97 8.30
C PHE A 117 -23.04 1.77 9.77
N SER A 118 -23.61 0.74 10.38
CA SER A 118 -22.99 0.10 11.55
C SER A 118 -21.80 -0.68 11.04
N LEU A 119 -20.62 -0.06 11.16
CA LEU A 119 -19.33 -0.68 10.87
C LEU A 119 -19.08 -1.80 11.91
N ILE A 120 -18.91 -3.02 11.41
CA ILE A 120 -18.31 -4.14 12.16
C ILE A 120 -16.85 -3.84 12.48
#